data_AF-A0A9P9PLM3-F1
#
_entry.id   AF-A0A9P9PLM3-F1
#
_cell.length_a   1.000
_cell.length_b   1.000
_cell.length_c   1.000
_cell.angle_alpha   90.00
_cell.angle_beta   90.00
_cell.angle_gamma   90.00
#
_symmetry.space_group_name_H-M   'P 1'
#
loop_
_entity.id
_entity.type
_entity.pdbx_description
1 polymer ?
#
loop_
_entity_poly.entity_id
_entity_poly.type
_entity_poly.pdbx_seq_one_letter_code
_entity_poly.pdbx_strand_id
1 'polypeptide(L)'
;MPPPRIYTASALLRARTQPKLQCLRRLPTFRHASTAASNPDPTKPVVPWKTPTSVWSPENLIPPPKDGEILMERRPNRALPPVPPLISPQVLKTFPIFVLAMTITTLAFFNYQKQESSVVTSTLYALRTNPAVRDILGDEIYFASKYPWIRGEINQVHGRIDIKFWVKGTRREGEVRLRCKRRGRGGLYATQEWSLTMDDGERLELYDPKGDAIDPFQYPVGEE
;
A
#
# COMPACT_ATOMS: atom_id res chain seq x y z
N MET A 1 -46.16 32.81 26.37
CA MET A 1 -45.78 32.03 27.57
C MET A 1 -44.55 31.20 27.25
N PRO A 2 -43.39 31.43 27.88
CA PRO A 2 -42.24 30.54 27.78
C PRO A 2 -42.32 29.45 28.87
N PRO A 3 -42.07 28.17 28.56
CA PRO A 3 -41.78 27.16 29.57
C PRO A 3 -40.25 27.03 29.84
N PRO A 4 -39.86 26.39 30.96
CA PRO A 4 -38.81 26.90 31.84
C PRO A 4 -37.41 26.34 31.60
N ARG A 5 -36.41 27.13 32.01
CA ARG A 5 -35.02 26.73 32.23
C ARG A 5 -34.96 25.69 33.34
N ILE A 6 -34.51 24.48 33.03
CA ILE A 6 -34.06 23.50 34.02
C ILE A 6 -32.53 23.48 33.98
N TYR A 7 -31.96 23.84 35.13
CA TYR A 7 -30.55 23.73 35.45
C TYR A 7 -30.18 22.26 35.60
N THR A 8 -29.38 21.72 34.69
CA THR A 8 -28.64 20.49 34.89
C THR A 8 -27.14 20.81 34.90
N ALA A 9 -26.63 21.04 36.11
CA ALA A 9 -25.20 21.06 36.36
C ALA A 9 -24.67 19.62 36.33
N SER A 10 -24.41 19.11 35.12
CA SER A 10 -23.63 17.89 34.93
C SER A 10 -22.15 18.27 35.03
N ALA A 11 -21.60 18.13 36.24
CA ALA A 11 -20.16 18.12 36.47
C ALA A 11 -19.55 16.92 35.74
N LEU A 12 -19.26 17.10 34.45
CA LEU A 12 -18.42 16.20 33.68
C LEU A 12 -16.99 16.33 34.22
N LEU A 13 -16.67 15.51 35.20
CA LEU A 13 -15.30 15.11 35.51
C LEU A 13 -14.73 14.47 34.24
N ARG A 14 -14.18 15.33 33.36
CA ARG A 14 -13.39 14.92 32.22
C ARG A 14 -12.07 14.39 32.79
N ALA A 15 -12.07 13.12 33.20
CA ALA A 15 -10.88 12.37 33.50
C ALA A 15 -10.03 12.32 32.23
N ARG A 16 -9.08 13.25 32.13
CA ARG A 16 -8.11 13.30 31.05
C ARG A 16 -7.13 12.17 31.31
N THR A 17 -7.37 11.01 30.70
CA THR A 17 -6.39 9.94 30.63
C THR A 17 -5.18 10.48 29.87
N GLN A 18 -4.12 10.82 30.62
CA GLN A 18 -2.85 11.14 29.99
C GLN A 18 -2.30 9.85 29.40
N PRO A 19 -2.07 9.75 28.08
CA PRO A 19 -1.24 8.67 27.56
C PRO A 19 0.16 8.91 28.14
N LYS A 20 0.62 8.00 29.00
CA LYS A 20 2.04 7.84 29.30
C LYS A 20 2.71 7.56 27.96
N LEU A 21 3.26 8.59 27.34
CA LEU A 21 4.21 8.47 26.25
C LEU A 21 5.38 7.67 26.80
N GLN A 22 5.30 6.35 26.63
CA GLN A 22 6.40 5.44 26.89
C GLN A 22 7.60 6.00 26.16
N CYS A 23 8.64 6.30 26.94
CA CYS A 23 9.96 6.70 26.48
C CYS A 23 10.26 6.04 25.14
N LEU A 24 10.32 6.88 24.09
CA LEU A 24 10.98 6.51 22.85
C LEU A 24 12.39 6.06 23.24
N ARG A 25 12.61 4.74 23.28
CA ARG A 25 13.94 4.16 23.34
C ARG A 25 14.67 4.68 22.11
N ARG A 26 15.48 5.72 22.30
CA ARG A 26 16.45 6.18 21.32
C ARG A 26 17.34 4.99 21.01
N LEU A 27 17.11 4.37 19.86
CA LEU A 27 18.08 3.45 19.29
C LEU A 27 19.36 4.26 19.09
N PRO A 28 20.51 3.85 19.67
CA PRO A 28 21.76 4.54 19.44
C PRO A 28 22.10 4.42 17.95
N THR A 29 22.21 5.54 17.27
CA THR A 29 22.85 5.58 15.95
C THR A 29 24.28 5.08 16.13
N PHE A 30 24.60 3.91 15.58
CA PHE A 30 25.97 3.43 15.49
C PHE A 30 26.77 4.42 14.63
N ARG A 31 27.46 5.36 15.28
CA ARG A 31 28.56 6.09 14.67
C ARG A 31 29.67 5.09 14.43
N HIS A 32 29.90 4.72 13.17
CA HIS A 32 31.17 4.13 12.78
C HIS A 32 32.25 5.18 13.03
N ALA A 33 33.00 5.02 14.11
CA ALA A 33 34.27 5.72 14.30
C ALA A 33 35.21 5.23 13.19
N SER A 34 35.54 6.10 12.25
CA SER A 34 36.58 5.84 11.27
C SER A 34 37.91 5.74 12.02
N THR A 35 38.43 4.53 12.19
CA THR A 35 39.82 4.27 12.57
C THR A 35 40.69 4.38 11.33
N ALA A 36 40.71 5.55 10.69
CA ALA A 36 41.78 5.89 9.77
C ALA A 36 42.88 6.56 10.58
N ALA A 37 44.05 5.93 10.66
CA ALA A 37 45.22 6.55 11.29
C ALA A 37 45.59 7.80 10.48
N SER A 38 45.40 8.98 11.07
CA SER A 38 45.93 10.22 10.52
C SER A 38 47.45 10.19 10.66
N ASN A 39 48.17 10.04 9.56
CA ASN A 39 49.62 10.18 9.54
C ASN A 39 49.96 11.66 9.84
N PRO A 40 50.58 12.00 10.99
CA PRO A 40 50.85 13.39 11.32
C PRO A 40 52.08 13.86 10.54
N ASP A 41 51.83 14.68 9.52
CA ASP A 41 52.86 15.42 8.81
C ASP A 41 53.51 16.43 9.81
N PRO A 42 54.82 16.37 10.11
CA PRO A 42 55.42 17.03 11.28
C PRO A 42 55.55 18.55 11.17
N THR A 43 55.02 19.19 10.13
CA THR A 43 55.22 20.61 9.84
C THR A 43 54.03 21.52 10.17
N LYS A 44 52.95 21.02 10.80
CA LYS A 44 51.76 21.84 11.07
C LYS A 44 51.47 21.99 12.58
N PRO A 45 51.55 23.21 13.15
CA PRO A 45 51.11 23.43 14.53
C PRO A 45 49.58 23.39 14.61
N VAL A 46 49.06 22.43 15.36
CA VAL A 46 47.62 22.31 15.65
C VAL A 46 47.31 23.11 16.91
N VAL A 47 46.51 24.17 16.78
CA VAL A 47 45.95 24.91 17.92
C VAL A 47 44.65 24.25 18.42
N PRO A 48 44.40 24.20 19.74
CA PRO A 48 43.54 23.17 20.36
C PRO A 48 42.03 23.41 20.27
N TRP A 49 41.56 24.55 19.73
CA TRP A 49 40.15 24.94 19.78
C TRP A 49 39.47 25.06 18.41
N LYS A 50 40.14 24.66 17.31
CA LYS A 50 39.60 24.79 15.94
C LYS A 50 39.21 23.44 15.34
N THR A 51 38.03 23.37 14.73
CA THR A 51 37.53 22.21 14.00
C THR A 51 38.46 21.83 12.83
N PRO A 52 38.56 20.53 12.47
CA PRO A 52 39.56 20.00 11.53
C PRO A 52 39.47 20.53 10.09
N THR A 53 38.45 21.31 9.74
CA THR A 53 38.27 21.94 8.42
C THR A 53 38.68 23.42 8.38
N SER A 54 39.04 24.02 9.51
CA SER A 54 39.54 25.41 9.56
C SER A 54 41.07 25.49 9.53
N VAL A 55 41.69 24.64 8.70
CA VAL A 55 43.11 24.77 8.37
C VAL A 55 43.24 26.06 7.55
N TRP A 56 43.73 27.11 8.19
CA TRP A 56 44.24 28.30 7.54
C TRP A 56 45.43 27.88 6.67
N SER A 57 45.18 27.48 5.42
CA SER A 57 46.25 27.30 4.44
C SER A 57 46.74 28.69 4.02
N PRO A 58 48.02 29.03 4.24
CA PRO A 58 48.59 30.29 3.78
C PRO A 58 48.50 30.48 2.25
N GLU A 59 48.30 29.39 1.51
CA GLU A 59 48.02 29.37 0.06
C GLU A 59 46.80 30.21 -0.36
N ASN A 60 45.81 30.38 0.52
CA ASN A 60 44.58 31.13 0.22
C ASN A 60 44.66 32.62 0.57
N LEU A 61 45.83 33.10 0.99
CA LEU A 61 46.07 34.52 1.22
C LEU A 61 46.45 35.18 -0.09
N ILE A 62 45.58 36.07 -0.57
CA ILE A 62 45.92 36.94 -1.70
C ILE A 62 47.08 37.82 -1.22
N PRO A 63 48.25 37.80 -1.88
CA PRO A 63 49.32 38.72 -1.53
C PRO A 63 48.82 40.16 -1.71
N PRO A 64 49.28 41.11 -0.89
CA PRO A 64 48.90 42.51 -1.05
C PRO A 64 49.22 42.98 -2.48
N PRO A 65 48.36 43.82 -3.10
CA PRO A 65 48.57 44.31 -4.46
C PRO A 65 49.86 45.13 -4.54
N LYS A 66 50.57 45.03 -5.67
CA LYS A 66 51.77 45.84 -5.93
C LYS A 66 51.36 47.26 -6.36
N ASP A 67 52.19 48.24 -6.07
CA ASP A 67 51.92 49.64 -6.43
C ASP A 67 51.65 49.79 -7.94
N GLY A 68 50.46 50.28 -8.30
CA GLY A 68 49.99 50.43 -9.69
C GLY A 68 49.11 49.30 -10.23
N GLU A 69 48.91 48.21 -9.48
CA GLU A 69 48.04 47.10 -9.89
C GLU A 69 46.59 47.33 -9.40
N ILE A 70 45.68 47.60 -10.32
CA ILE A 70 44.25 47.78 -10.01
C ILE A 70 43.59 46.40 -10.04
N LEU A 71 43.08 45.93 -8.89
CA LEU A 71 42.38 44.65 -8.75
C LEU A 71 40.98 44.72 -9.37
N MET A 72 40.91 44.73 -10.70
CA MET A 72 39.66 44.81 -11.46
C MET A 72 38.86 43.49 -11.46
N GLU A 73 39.47 42.38 -11.03
CA GLU A 73 38.85 41.06 -11.01
C GLU A 73 38.99 40.37 -9.63
N ARG A 74 37.87 39.89 -9.10
CA ARG A 74 37.83 39.14 -7.83
C ARG A 74 38.23 37.69 -8.08
N ARG A 75 39.48 37.33 -7.78
CA ARG A 75 39.96 35.94 -7.93
C ARG A 75 39.21 34.98 -6.98
N PRO A 76 38.62 33.88 -7.48
CA PRO A 76 37.90 32.90 -6.67
C PRO A 76 38.87 31.95 -5.94
N ASN A 77 39.72 32.48 -5.06
CA ASN A 77 40.73 31.70 -4.30
C ASN A 77 40.14 30.98 -3.07
N ARG A 78 38.85 30.65 -3.09
CA ARG A 78 38.18 29.92 -2.00
C ARG A 78 37.32 28.83 -2.60
N ALA A 79 37.66 27.58 -2.33
CA ALA A 79 36.78 26.47 -2.64
C ALA A 79 35.42 26.69 -1.96
N LEU A 80 34.34 26.64 -2.74
CA LEU A 80 32.97 26.67 -2.21
C LEU A 80 32.78 25.49 -1.25
N PRO A 81 31.94 25.63 -0.20
CA PRO A 81 31.57 24.48 0.60
C PRO A 81 30.98 23.40 -0.33
N PRO A 82 31.33 22.12 -0.14
CA PRO A 82 30.76 21.06 -0.95
C PRO A 82 29.23 21.09 -0.81
N VAL A 83 28.53 21.15 -1.94
CA VAL A 83 27.07 21.08 -1.94
C VAL A 83 26.65 19.72 -1.38
N PRO A 84 25.72 19.67 -0.42
CA PRO A 84 25.20 18.38 0.02
C PRO A 84 24.57 17.66 -1.19
N PRO A 85 24.69 16.33 -1.27
CA PRO A 85 24.04 15.59 -2.34
C PRO A 85 22.54 15.87 -2.31
N LEU A 86 21.91 16.00 -3.49
CA LEU A 86 20.47 16.26 -3.64
C LEU A 86 19.61 15.23 -2.89
N ILE A 87 20.09 13.98 -2.81
CA ILE A 87 19.45 12.89 -2.09
C ILE A 87 20.42 12.42 -1.02
N SER A 88 19.95 12.34 0.23
CA SER A 88 20.78 11.86 1.32
C SER A 88 21.09 10.36 1.15
N PRO A 89 22.30 9.89 1.53
CA PRO A 89 22.65 8.47 1.42
C PRO A 89 21.78 7.58 2.31
N GLN A 90 21.16 8.14 3.35
CA GLN A 90 20.21 7.43 4.20
C GLN A 90 18.90 7.15 3.48
N VAL A 91 18.36 8.12 2.73
CA VAL A 91 17.16 7.91 1.90
C VAL A 91 17.41 6.84 0.86
N LEU A 92 18.58 6.84 0.22
CA LEU A 92 18.93 5.84 -0.79
C LEU A 92 18.97 4.41 -0.22
N LYS A 93 19.41 4.26 1.04
CA LYS A 93 19.41 2.98 1.76
C LYS A 93 18.00 2.53 2.19
N THR A 94 17.13 3.46 2.59
CA THR A 94 15.76 3.13 3.04
C THR A 94 14.74 3.06 1.91
N PHE A 95 15.05 3.62 0.75
CA PHE A 95 14.19 3.64 -0.43
C PHE A 95 13.69 2.25 -0.86
N PRO A 96 14.52 1.19 -0.98
CA PRO A 96 14.01 -0.13 -1.37
C PRO A 96 13.01 -0.70 -0.36
N ILE A 97 13.22 -0.46 0.94
CA ILE A 97 12.29 -0.88 2.00
C ILE A 97 10.96 -0.13 1.87
N PHE A 98 11.01 1.17 1.60
CA PHE A 98 9.82 1.97 1.37
C PHE A 98 9.02 1.48 0.14
N VAL A 99 9.69 1.23 -0.99
CA VAL A 99 9.05 0.70 -2.19
C VAL A 99 8.44 -0.68 -1.91
N LEU A 100 9.17 -1.56 -1.21
CA LEU A 100 8.66 -2.87 -0.83
C LEU A 100 7.40 -2.75 0.05
N ALA A 101 7.43 -1.92 1.09
CA ALA A 101 6.27 -1.69 1.95
C ALA A 101 5.09 -1.13 1.15
N MET A 102 5.33 -0.13 0.30
CA MET A 102 4.29 0.49 -0.52
C MET A 102 3.66 -0.50 -1.51
N THR A 103 4.47 -1.34 -2.16
CA THR A 103 3.96 -2.36 -3.09
C THR A 103 3.12 -3.41 -2.37
N ILE A 104 3.56 -3.90 -1.20
CA ILE A 104 2.78 -4.86 -0.40
C ILE A 104 1.44 -4.25 0.02
N THR A 105 1.45 -3.02 0.54
CA THR A 105 0.22 -2.31 0.95
C THR A 105 -0.71 -2.09 -0.24
N THR A 106 -0.18 -1.71 -1.40
CA THR A 106 -0.97 -1.48 -2.61
C THR A 106 -1.63 -2.77 -3.10
N LEU A 107 -0.91 -3.89 -3.11
CA LEU A 107 -1.47 -5.20 -3.48
C LEU A 107 -2.57 -5.65 -2.51
N ALA A 108 -2.36 -5.46 -1.21
CA ALA A 108 -3.38 -5.75 -0.20
C ALA A 108 -4.64 -4.90 -0.40
N PHE A 109 -4.47 -3.61 -0.72
CA PHE A 109 -5.56 -2.69 -0.97
C PHE A 109 -6.39 -3.08 -2.21
N PHE A 110 -5.73 -3.46 -3.32
CA PHE A 110 -6.45 -3.95 -4.49
C PHE A 110 -7.21 -5.25 -4.23
N ASN A 111 -6.64 -6.16 -3.44
CA ASN A 111 -7.33 -7.38 -3.05
C ASN A 111 -8.57 -7.06 -2.19
N TYR A 112 -8.45 -6.12 -1.25
CA TYR A 112 -9.58 -5.66 -0.43
C TYR A 112 -10.70 -5.06 -1.30
N GLN A 113 -10.37 -4.20 -2.25
CA GLN A 113 -11.36 -3.65 -3.20
C GLN A 113 -12.08 -4.74 -4.01
N LYS A 114 -11.36 -5.80 -4.41
CA LYS A 114 -11.99 -6.94 -5.08
C LYS A 114 -12.95 -7.67 -4.15
N GLN A 115 -12.62 -7.83 -2.87
CA GLN A 115 -13.47 -8.52 -1.89
C GLN A 115 -14.78 -7.78 -1.65
N GLU A 116 -14.73 -6.46 -1.55
CA GLU A 116 -15.91 -5.62 -1.36
C GLU A 116 -16.71 -5.39 -2.66
N SER A 117 -16.25 -5.92 -3.79
CA SER A 117 -16.97 -5.76 -5.06
C SER A 117 -18.33 -6.46 -5.04
N SER A 118 -19.32 -5.84 -5.66
CA SER A 118 -20.68 -6.38 -5.78
C SER A 118 -20.73 -7.75 -6.43
N VAL A 119 -19.83 -8.02 -7.37
CA VAL A 119 -19.71 -9.31 -8.07
C VAL A 119 -19.37 -10.44 -7.08
N VAL A 120 -18.44 -10.20 -6.17
CA VAL A 120 -17.97 -11.24 -5.23
C VAL A 120 -19.04 -11.50 -4.17
N THR A 121 -19.65 -10.44 -3.63
CA THR A 121 -20.71 -10.57 -2.63
C THR A 121 -21.97 -11.22 -3.22
N SER A 122 -22.34 -10.90 -4.47
CA SER A 122 -23.46 -11.55 -5.16
C SER A 122 -23.19 -13.02 -5.45
N THR A 123 -21.96 -13.35 -5.87
CA THR A 123 -21.55 -14.75 -6.10
C THR A 123 -21.62 -15.55 -4.81
N LEU A 124 -21.12 -14.99 -3.71
CA LEU A 124 -21.16 -15.64 -2.40
C LEU A 124 -22.60 -15.85 -1.93
N TYR A 125 -23.48 -14.88 -2.15
CA TYR A 125 -24.91 -15.01 -1.86
C TYR A 125 -25.56 -16.12 -2.70
N ALA A 126 -25.30 -16.16 -4.00
CA ALA A 126 -25.84 -17.18 -4.90
C ALA A 126 -25.44 -18.60 -4.46
N LEU A 127 -24.21 -18.78 -3.96
CA LEU A 127 -23.77 -20.05 -3.38
C LEU A 127 -24.56 -20.42 -2.12
N ARG A 128 -24.82 -19.45 -1.24
CA ARG A 128 -25.59 -19.66 0.00
C ARG A 128 -27.03 -20.04 -0.25
N THR A 129 -27.61 -19.60 -1.36
CA THR A 129 -29.01 -19.91 -1.69
C THR A 129 -29.17 -21.18 -2.51
N ASN A 130 -28.10 -21.70 -3.12
CA ASN A 130 -28.17 -22.88 -3.98
C ASN A 130 -28.22 -24.17 -3.14
N PRO A 131 -29.29 -24.99 -3.25
CA PRO A 131 -29.42 -26.22 -2.47
C PRO A 131 -28.33 -27.24 -2.79
N ALA A 132 -27.96 -27.42 -4.07
CA ALA A 132 -26.93 -28.37 -4.48
C ALA A 132 -25.56 -28.01 -3.88
N VAL A 133 -25.27 -26.72 -3.74
CA VAL A 133 -24.02 -26.27 -3.09
C VAL A 133 -24.07 -26.55 -1.59
N ARG A 134 -25.20 -26.27 -0.94
CA ARG A 134 -25.38 -26.50 0.51
C ARG A 134 -25.31 -27.97 0.89
N ASP A 135 -25.84 -28.86 0.06
CA ASP A 135 -25.77 -30.30 0.31
C ASP A 135 -24.31 -30.78 0.40
N ILE A 136 -23.43 -30.16 -0.40
CA ILE A 136 -22.03 -30.55 -0.53
C ILE A 136 -21.11 -29.81 0.45
N LEU A 137 -21.18 -28.47 0.52
CA LEU A 137 -20.33 -27.65 1.40
C LEU A 137 -20.86 -27.58 2.83
N GLY A 138 -22.15 -27.87 3.03
CA GLY A 138 -22.85 -27.68 4.28
C GLY A 138 -23.50 -26.29 4.39
N ASP A 139 -23.98 -26.00 5.58
CA ASP A 139 -24.56 -24.70 5.91
C ASP A 139 -23.45 -23.65 6.13
N GLU A 140 -23.84 -22.36 6.13
CA GLU A 140 -22.97 -21.23 6.43
C GLU A 140 -21.73 -21.08 5.52
N ILE A 141 -21.96 -20.77 4.25
CA ILE A 141 -20.86 -20.57 3.29
C ILE A 141 -20.21 -19.20 3.48
N TYR A 142 -18.94 -19.18 3.86
CA TYR A 142 -18.11 -17.97 3.99
C TYR A 142 -16.84 -18.08 3.14
N PHE A 143 -16.01 -17.04 3.16
CA PHE A 143 -14.66 -17.13 2.63
C PHE A 143 -13.85 -18.16 3.43
N ALA A 144 -13.00 -18.92 2.75
CA ALA A 144 -12.20 -19.97 3.41
C ALA A 144 -11.17 -19.42 4.41
N SER A 145 -10.72 -18.18 4.20
CA SER A 145 -9.73 -17.53 5.05
C SER A 145 -10.20 -16.14 5.50
N LYS A 146 -9.64 -15.66 6.61
CA LYS A 146 -9.91 -14.31 7.15
C LYS A 146 -9.53 -13.19 6.17
N TYR A 147 -8.49 -13.42 5.36
CA TYR A 147 -8.01 -12.49 4.33
C TYR A 147 -8.05 -13.18 2.97
N PRO A 148 -9.23 -13.30 2.34
CA PRO A 148 -9.38 -14.08 1.11
C PRO A 148 -8.62 -13.45 -0.05
N TRP A 149 -7.86 -14.25 -0.79
CA TRP A 149 -7.16 -13.76 -1.97
C TRP A 149 -7.99 -14.00 -3.23
N ILE A 150 -8.45 -12.91 -3.87
CA ILE A 150 -9.29 -13.00 -5.06
C ILE A 150 -8.41 -12.88 -6.29
N ARG A 151 -8.27 -14.01 -6.99
CA ARG A 151 -7.48 -14.10 -8.20
C ARG A 151 -8.34 -13.70 -9.39
N GLY A 152 -7.68 -13.11 -10.40
CA GLY A 152 -8.32 -12.73 -11.65
C GLY A 152 -8.66 -11.24 -11.75
N GLU A 153 -9.49 -10.91 -12.73
CA GLU A 153 -9.80 -9.55 -13.16
C GLU A 153 -11.29 -9.24 -12.94
N ILE A 154 -11.55 -8.09 -12.32
CA ILE A 154 -12.88 -7.50 -12.22
C ILE A 154 -12.83 -6.18 -12.98
N ASN A 155 -13.21 -6.21 -14.25
CA ASN A 155 -13.19 -5.05 -15.11
C ASN A 155 -14.59 -4.73 -15.60
N GLN A 156 -15.31 -3.98 -14.78
CA GLN A 156 -16.70 -3.60 -15.04
C GLN A 156 -16.82 -2.64 -16.25
N VAL A 157 -15.81 -1.79 -16.47
CA VAL A 157 -15.77 -0.84 -17.60
C VAL A 157 -15.74 -1.58 -18.92
N HIS A 158 -14.82 -2.54 -19.06
CA HIS A 158 -14.70 -3.38 -20.24
C HIS A 158 -15.67 -4.58 -20.23
N GLY A 159 -16.48 -4.71 -19.18
CA GLY A 159 -17.47 -5.78 -19.03
C GLY A 159 -16.87 -7.18 -19.01
N ARG A 160 -15.67 -7.34 -18.44
CA ARG A 160 -14.96 -8.62 -18.31
C ARG A 160 -14.76 -8.94 -16.84
N ILE A 161 -15.26 -10.11 -16.45
CA ILE A 161 -15.14 -10.62 -15.09
C ILE A 161 -14.61 -12.05 -15.21
N ASP A 162 -13.46 -12.34 -14.63
CA ASP A 162 -12.96 -13.70 -14.43
C ASP A 162 -12.33 -13.71 -13.04
N ILE A 163 -13.02 -14.31 -12.08
CA ILE A 163 -12.61 -14.34 -10.68
C ILE A 163 -12.57 -15.75 -10.14
N LYS A 164 -11.61 -15.97 -9.24
CA LYS A 164 -11.47 -17.20 -8.47
C LYS A 164 -11.20 -16.88 -7.00
N PHE A 165 -11.92 -17.54 -6.12
CA PHE A 165 -11.72 -17.40 -4.68
C PHE A 165 -12.19 -18.64 -3.92
N TRP A 166 -11.60 -18.87 -2.76
CA TRP A 166 -11.89 -20.01 -1.91
C TRP A 166 -13.04 -19.69 -0.95
N VAL A 167 -13.98 -20.62 -0.86
CA VAL A 167 -15.11 -20.61 0.07
C VAL A 167 -15.07 -21.82 0.96
N LYS A 168 -15.63 -21.70 2.16
CA LYS A 168 -15.73 -22.76 3.14
C LYS A 168 -17.14 -22.80 3.71
N GLY A 169 -17.73 -23.97 3.73
CA GLY A 169 -18.95 -24.26 4.48
C GLY A 169 -18.65 -25.07 5.73
N THR A 170 -19.69 -25.58 6.37
CA THR A 170 -19.58 -26.38 7.60
C THR A 170 -18.84 -27.71 7.36
N ARG A 171 -19.02 -28.33 6.18
CA ARG A 171 -18.50 -29.67 5.86
C ARG A 171 -17.17 -29.61 5.11
N ARG A 172 -17.10 -28.82 4.04
CA ARG A 172 -15.98 -28.78 3.09
C ARG A 172 -15.66 -27.36 2.62
N GLU A 173 -14.51 -27.23 1.97
CA GLU A 173 -14.08 -26.02 1.28
C GLU A 173 -13.89 -26.26 -0.22
N GLY A 174 -13.94 -25.19 -1.01
CA GLY A 174 -13.79 -25.27 -2.46
C GLY A 174 -13.43 -23.94 -3.10
N GLU A 175 -12.84 -24.01 -4.29
CA GLU A 175 -12.55 -22.86 -5.14
C GLU A 175 -13.76 -22.58 -6.06
N VAL A 176 -14.32 -21.39 -5.93
CA VAL A 176 -15.36 -20.89 -6.83
C VAL A 176 -14.69 -20.19 -7.98
N ARG A 177 -15.16 -20.46 -9.19
CA ARG A 177 -14.82 -19.70 -10.39
C ARG A 177 -16.06 -19.11 -11.02
N LEU A 178 -16.01 -17.81 -11.30
CA LEU A 178 -17.02 -17.10 -12.06
C LEU A 178 -16.37 -16.36 -13.22
N ARG A 179 -16.86 -16.62 -14.43
CA ARG A 179 -16.47 -15.90 -15.64
C ARG A 179 -17.71 -15.34 -16.33
N CYS A 180 -17.75 -14.02 -16.46
CA CYS A 180 -18.85 -13.32 -17.13
C CYS A 180 -18.30 -12.31 -18.14
N LYS A 181 -19.03 -12.14 -19.24
CA LYS A 181 -18.70 -11.16 -20.28
C LYS A 181 -19.94 -10.39 -20.71
N ARG A 182 -19.85 -9.06 -20.73
CA ARG A 182 -20.92 -8.20 -21.25
C ARG A 182 -20.95 -8.24 -22.77
N ARG A 183 -22.15 -8.37 -23.36
CA ARG A 183 -22.38 -8.20 -24.80
C ARG A 183 -22.64 -6.71 -25.10
N GLY A 184 -21.67 -6.01 -25.70
CA GLY A 184 -21.81 -4.61 -26.11
C GLY A 184 -21.68 -3.56 -24.99
N ARG A 185 -21.88 -2.28 -25.35
CA ARG A 185 -21.92 -1.15 -24.41
C ARG A 185 -23.34 -1.06 -23.84
N GLY A 186 -23.50 -1.39 -22.56
CA GLY A 186 -24.80 -1.33 -21.85
C GLY A 186 -25.59 -2.64 -21.79
N GLY A 187 -25.13 -3.72 -22.43
CA GLY A 187 -25.82 -5.01 -22.36
C GLY A 187 -25.69 -5.71 -21.00
N LEU A 188 -26.41 -6.82 -20.85
CA LEU A 188 -26.32 -7.69 -19.68
C LEU A 188 -25.03 -8.52 -19.68
N TYR A 189 -24.63 -8.99 -18.50
CA TYR A 189 -23.51 -9.91 -18.36
C TYR A 189 -23.97 -11.32 -18.70
N ALA A 190 -23.35 -11.93 -19.71
CA ALA A 190 -23.52 -13.34 -20.01
C ALA A 190 -22.54 -14.15 -19.17
N THR A 191 -23.05 -15.04 -18.33
CA THR A 191 -22.24 -16.01 -17.58
C THR A 191 -21.70 -17.05 -18.56
N GLN A 192 -20.37 -17.21 -18.59
CA GLN A 192 -19.68 -18.19 -19.42
C GLN A 192 -19.32 -19.44 -18.62
N GLU A 193 -18.93 -19.25 -17.37
CA GLU A 193 -18.48 -20.32 -16.48
C GLU A 193 -18.89 -19.95 -15.07
N TRP A 194 -19.62 -20.82 -14.41
CA TRP A 194 -19.85 -20.74 -12.97
C TRP A 194 -19.73 -22.15 -12.41
N SER A 195 -18.63 -22.40 -11.71
CA SER A 195 -18.33 -23.72 -11.18
C SER A 195 -17.69 -23.63 -9.80
N LEU A 196 -17.89 -24.68 -9.02
CA LEU A 196 -17.32 -24.87 -7.70
C LEU A 196 -16.47 -26.13 -7.73
N THR A 197 -15.17 -25.99 -7.53
CA THR A 197 -14.23 -27.11 -7.45
C THR A 197 -13.91 -27.40 -6.01
N MET A 198 -14.19 -28.60 -5.54
CA MET A 198 -13.90 -29.03 -4.17
C MET A 198 -12.39 -29.23 -3.96
N ASP A 199 -11.97 -29.31 -2.71
CA ASP A 199 -10.63 -29.76 -2.30
C ASP A 199 -10.29 -31.16 -2.84
N ASP A 200 -11.28 -32.06 -2.92
CA ASP A 200 -11.14 -33.41 -3.47
C ASP A 200 -10.97 -33.45 -5.01
N GLY A 201 -11.10 -32.30 -5.69
CA GLY A 201 -11.02 -32.19 -7.15
C GLY A 201 -12.34 -32.45 -7.89
N GLU A 202 -13.41 -32.78 -7.17
CA GLU A 202 -14.76 -32.85 -7.72
C GLU A 202 -15.22 -31.46 -8.18
N ARG A 203 -15.67 -31.35 -9.42
CA ARG A 203 -16.14 -30.08 -10.00
C ARG A 203 -17.65 -30.10 -10.16
N LEU A 204 -18.33 -29.21 -9.47
CA LEU A 204 -19.75 -28.94 -9.63
C LEU A 204 -19.95 -27.74 -10.56
N GLU A 205 -20.56 -27.97 -11.73
CA GLU A 205 -20.99 -26.90 -12.62
C GLU A 205 -22.35 -26.38 -12.15
N LEU A 206 -22.39 -25.11 -11.77
CA LEU A 206 -23.58 -24.44 -11.23
C LEU A 206 -24.37 -23.69 -12.30
N TYR A 207 -23.70 -23.37 -13.40
CA TYR A 207 -24.31 -22.86 -14.60
C TYR A 207 -24.46 -23.98 -15.60
N ASP A 208 -25.60 -24.04 -16.26
CA ASP A 208 -25.84 -25.00 -17.33
C ASP A 208 -25.16 -24.53 -18.63
N PRO A 209 -24.07 -25.19 -19.06
CA PRO A 209 -23.34 -24.78 -20.26
C PRO A 209 -24.12 -25.04 -21.55
N LYS A 210 -25.16 -25.90 -21.52
CA LYS A 210 -25.96 -26.26 -22.69
C LYS A 210 -27.08 -25.27 -22.98
N GLY A 211 -27.40 -24.41 -22.01
CA GLY A 211 -28.44 -23.39 -22.15
C GLY A 211 -29.85 -23.97 -22.12
N ASP A 212 -30.05 -25.14 -21.51
CA ASP A 212 -31.38 -25.75 -21.32
C ASP A 212 -32.17 -24.96 -20.26
N ALA A 213 -31.47 -24.28 -19.34
CA ALA A 213 -32.06 -23.31 -18.43
C ALA A 213 -32.53 -22.04 -19.18
N ILE A 214 -33.85 -21.81 -19.19
CA ILE A 214 -34.46 -20.58 -19.69
C ILE A 214 -33.87 -19.39 -18.94
N ASP A 215 -33.04 -18.61 -19.62
CA ASP A 215 -32.57 -17.32 -19.12
C ASP A 215 -33.75 -16.34 -19.15
N PRO A 216 -34.24 -15.86 -17.99
CA PRO A 216 -35.37 -14.94 -17.93
C PRO A 216 -35.08 -13.60 -18.63
N PHE A 217 -33.83 -13.35 -19.03
CA PHE A 217 -33.38 -12.14 -19.71
C PHE A 217 -32.88 -12.38 -21.16
N GLN A 218 -33.03 -13.59 -21.71
CA GLN A 218 -32.69 -13.85 -23.12
C GLN A 218 -33.59 -13.11 -24.11
N TYR A 219 -34.81 -12.77 -23.68
CA TYR A 219 -35.72 -11.90 -24.43
C TYR A 219 -35.73 -10.51 -23.79
N PRO A 220 -34.94 -9.54 -24.31
CA PRO A 220 -35.28 -8.15 -24.06
C PRO A 220 -36.71 -7.97 -24.59
N VAL A 221 -37.60 -7.56 -23.72
CA VAL A 221 -38.97 -7.17 -24.06
C VAL A 221 -38.92 -6.25 -25.29
N GLY A 222 -39.56 -6.71 -26.37
CA GLY A 222 -39.95 -6.01 -27.59
C GLY A 222 -39.18 -4.75 -28.00
N GLU A 223 -38.40 -4.87 -29.07
CA GLU A 223 -38.36 -3.78 -30.05
C GLU A 223 -39.71 -3.79 -30.79
N GLU A 224 -40.67 -3.01 -30.33
CA GLU A 224 -41.72 -2.40 -31.17
C GLU A 224 -41.30 -0.97 -31.53
#